data_AF-A0A645CI00-F1
#
_entry.id   AF-A0A645CI00-F1
#
_cell.length_a   1.000
_cell.length_b   1.000
_cell.length_c   1.000
_cell.angle_alpha   90.00
_cell.angle_beta   90.00
_cell.angle_gamma   90.00
#
_symmetry.space_group_name_H-M   'P 1'
#
loop_
_entity.id
_entity.type
_entity.pdbx_description
1 polymer ?
#
loop_
_entity_poly.entity_id
_entity_poly.type
_entity_poly.pdbx_seq_one_letter_code
_entity_poly.pdbx_strand_id
1 'polypeptide(L)'
;MEEHAAELDGYISKYAVGWSFARIPLVASAIMRVCMYEILYMPDIPNSAAINEAVEIAKKYETPETVKFINGILGSFARQECPQE
;
A
#
# COMPACT_ATOMS: atom_id res chain seq x y z
N MET A 1 12.49 -7.96 -0.43
CA MET A 1 11.09 -7.86 0.05
C MET A 1 10.87 -8.58 1.37
N GLU A 2 11.25 -9.86 1.52
CA GLU A 2 11.02 -10.62 2.76
C GLU A 2 11.67 -9.96 3.99
N GLU A 3 12.87 -9.40 3.83
CA GLU A 3 13.57 -8.63 4.87
C GLU A 3 12.88 -7.32 5.28
N HIS A 4 12.00 -6.78 4.43
CA HIS A 4 11.25 -5.54 4.70
C HIS A 4 9.82 -5.81 5.19
N ALA A 5 9.37 -7.06 5.26
CA ALA A 5 7.97 -7.38 5.53
C ALA A 5 7.47 -6.75 6.84
N ALA A 6 8.27 -6.80 7.91
CA ALA A 6 7.92 -6.22 9.20
C ALA A 6 7.85 -4.67 9.18
N GLU A 7 8.75 -4.03 8.43
CA GLU A 7 8.75 -2.58 8.23
C GLU A 7 7.49 -2.13 7.47
N LEU A 8 7.20 -2.80 6.35
CA LEU A 8 6.03 -2.52 5.51
C LEU A 8 4.72 -2.76 6.26
N ASP A 9 4.65 -3.82 7.07
CA ASP A 9 3.52 -4.06 7.98
C ASP A 9 3.36 -2.96 9.04
N GLY A 10 4.47 -2.41 9.52
CA GLY A 10 4.50 -1.24 10.38
C GLY A 10 3.84 -0.03 9.72
N TYR A 11 4.16 0.25 8.44
CA TYR A 11 3.51 1.32 7.69
C TYR A 11 2.03 1.06 7.48
N ILE A 12 1.64 -0.14 7.02
CA ILE A 12 0.22 -0.49 6.84
C ILE A 12 -0.54 -0.30 8.16
N SER A 13 0.02 -0.75 9.28
CA SER A 13 -0.59 -0.58 10.61
C SER A 13 -0.70 0.90 11.02
N LYS A 14 0.33 1.70 10.75
CA LYS A 14 0.35 3.15 11.04
C LYS A 14 -0.77 3.89 10.29
N TYR A 15 -1.02 3.51 9.04
CA TYR A 15 -1.99 4.19 8.18
C TYR A 15 -3.40 3.59 8.22
N ALA A 16 -3.59 2.36 8.70
CA ALA A 16 -4.89 1.69 8.86
C ALA A 16 -5.75 2.23 10.01
N VAL A 17 -5.78 3.54 10.22
CA VAL A 17 -6.53 4.18 11.30
C VAL A 17 -8.03 3.99 11.09
N GLY A 18 -8.69 3.39 12.09
CA GLY A 18 -10.13 3.08 12.03
C GLY A 18 -10.47 1.78 11.31
N TRP A 19 -9.47 1.04 10.82
CA TRP A 19 -9.63 -0.31 10.29
C TRP A 19 -8.89 -1.31 11.17
N SER A 20 -9.53 -2.43 11.50
CA SER A 20 -8.87 -3.48 12.27
C SER A 20 -7.83 -4.17 11.39
N PHE A 21 -6.54 -4.06 11.72
CA PHE A 21 -5.46 -4.72 10.97
C PHE A 21 -5.67 -6.24 10.85
N ALA A 22 -6.23 -6.87 11.88
CA ALA A 22 -6.59 -8.30 11.89
C ALA A 22 -7.67 -8.68 10.85
N ARG A 23 -8.32 -7.70 10.22
CA ARG A 23 -9.34 -7.89 9.18
C ARG A 23 -8.85 -7.53 7.77
N ILE A 24 -7.59 -7.11 7.62
CA ILE A 24 -7.05 -6.82 6.29
C ILE A 24 -6.89 -8.15 5.55
N PRO A 25 -7.52 -8.32 4.37
CA PRO A 25 -7.34 -9.51 3.56
C PRO A 25 -5.86 -9.73 3.22
N LEU A 26 -5.44 -11.00 3.15
CA LEU A 26 -4.05 -11.33 2.82
C LEU A 26 -3.63 -10.82 1.43
N VAL A 27 -4.57 -10.76 0.49
CA VAL A 27 -4.31 -10.23 -0.86
C VAL A 27 -4.14 -8.71 -0.79
N ALA A 28 -5.04 -8.00 -0.11
CA ALA A 28 -4.89 -6.57 0.14
C ALA A 28 -3.55 -6.19 0.80
N SER A 29 -3.12 -6.91 1.84
CA SER A 29 -1.84 -6.63 2.50
C SER A 29 -0.64 -6.92 1.60
N ALA A 30 -0.66 -8.00 0.82
CA ALA A 30 0.38 -8.31 -0.16
C ALA A 30 0.49 -7.21 -1.22
N ILE A 31 -0.63 -6.74 -1.77
CA ILE A 31 -0.67 -5.66 -2.76
C ILE A 31 -0.06 -4.38 -2.18
N MET A 32 -0.45 -4.01 -0.95
CA MET A 32 0.10 -2.83 -0.30
C MET A 32 1.61 -2.93 -0.05
N ARG A 33 2.10 -4.10 0.39
CA ARG A 33 3.54 -4.34 0.59
C ARG A 33 4.33 -4.18 -0.71
N VAL A 34 3.83 -4.70 -1.83
CA VAL A 34 4.48 -4.55 -3.14
C VAL A 34 4.58 -3.08 -3.52
N CYS A 35 3.46 -2.36 -3.48
CA CYS A 35 3.43 -0.94 -3.84
C CYS A 35 4.33 -0.08 -2.93
N MET A 36 4.28 -0.30 -1.62
CA MET A 36 5.13 0.42 -0.67
C MET A 36 6.62 0.13 -0.88
N TYR A 37 6.96 -1.12 -1.22
CA TYR A 37 8.33 -1.48 -1.57
C TYR A 37 8.81 -0.76 -2.84
N GLU A 38 7.99 -0.70 -3.88
CA GLU A 38 8.30 0.06 -5.10
C GLU A 38 8.54 1.54 -4.78
N ILE A 39 7.67 2.17 -3.99
CA ILE A 39 7.79 3.58 -3.59
C ILE A 39 9.08 3.86 -2.81
N LEU A 40 9.49 2.97 -1.90
CA LEU A 40 10.66 3.21 -1.04
C LEU A 40 11.98 2.86 -1.71
N TYR A 41 11.99 1.84 -2.57
CA TYR A 41 13.22 1.17 -2.99
C TYR A 41 13.43 1.16 -4.50
N MET A 42 12.47 1.65 -5.31
CA MET A 42 12.57 1.71 -6.77
C MET A 42 12.39 3.15 -7.26
N PRO A 43 13.43 4.01 -7.17
CA PRO A 43 13.32 5.44 -7.49
C PRO A 43 12.96 5.73 -8.96
N ASP A 44 13.18 4.77 -9.86
CA ASP A 44 12.81 4.87 -11.26
C ASP A 44 11.30 4.69 -11.52
N ILE A 45 10.53 4.27 -10.51
CA ILE A 45 9.08 4.06 -10.61
C ILE A 45 8.36 5.26 -9.97
N PRO A 46 7.58 6.04 -10.74
CA PRO A 46 6.78 7.11 -10.16
C PRO A 46 5.78 6.58 -9.13
N ASN A 47 5.73 7.19 -7.94
CA ASN A 47 4.82 6.79 -6.85
C ASN A 47 3.36 6.68 -7.32
N SER A 48 2.90 7.59 -8.19
CA SER A 48 1.54 7.57 -8.74
C SER A 48 1.28 6.35 -9.64
N ALA A 49 2.28 5.89 -10.39
CA ALA A 49 2.18 4.72 -11.25
C ALA A 49 2.09 3.43 -10.42
N ALA A 50 2.96 3.28 -9.39
CA ALA A 50 2.92 2.15 -8.45
C ALA A 50 1.55 2.04 -7.75
N ILE A 51 1.02 3.17 -7.26
CA ILE A 51 -0.29 3.21 -6.60
C ILE A 51 -1.41 2.83 -7.57
N ASN A 52 -1.38 3.36 -8.80
CA ASN A 52 -2.40 3.07 -9.80
C ASN A 52 -2.44 1.56 -10.13
N GLU A 53 -1.28 0.94 -10.35
CA GLU A 53 -1.20 -0.50 -10.63
C GLU A 53 -1.70 -1.33 -9.44
N ALA A 54 -1.31 -0.98 -8.22
CA ALA A 54 -1.79 -1.64 -7.01
C ALA A 54 -3.33 -1.60 -6.90
N VAL A 55 -3.94 -0.45 -7.22
CA VAL A 55 -5.41 -0.29 -7.25
C VAL A 55 -6.06 -1.11 -8.34
N GLU A 56 -5.49 -1.15 -9.55
CA GLU A 56 -6.01 -1.99 -10.66
C GLU A 56 -5.90 -3.48 -10.36
N ILE A 57 -4.83 -3.94 -9.72
CA ILE A 57 -4.70 -5.31 -9.24
C ILE A 57 -5.76 -5.60 -8.17
N ALA A 58 -5.92 -4.71 -7.18
CA ALA A 58 -6.90 -4.89 -6.11
C ALA A 58 -8.33 -5.02 -6.65
N LYS A 59 -8.72 -4.27 -7.69
CA LYS A 59 -10.05 -4.37 -8.32
C LYS A 59 -10.39 -5.79 -8.83
N LYS A 60 -9.39 -6.63 -9.11
CA LYS A 60 -9.58 -8.00 -9.60
C LYS A 60 -9.84 -9.00 -8.47
N TYR A 61 -9.38 -8.72 -7.26
CA TYR A 61 -9.32 -9.70 -6.17
C TYR A 61 -10.04 -9.25 -4.89
N GLU A 62 -10.36 -7.97 -4.77
CA GLU A 62 -10.87 -7.35 -3.56
C GLU A 62 -12.21 -6.65 -3.78
N THR A 63 -12.92 -6.39 -2.67
CA THR A 63 -14.19 -5.66 -2.72
C THR A 63 -13.96 -4.18 -3.06
N PRO A 64 -14.95 -3.47 -3.62
CA PRO A 64 -14.85 -2.03 -3.86
C PRO A 64 -14.52 -1.21 -2.60
N GLU A 65 -14.94 -1.66 -1.42
CA GLU A 65 -14.60 -1.03 -0.15
C GLU A 65 -13.10 -1.20 0.17
N THR A 66 -12.59 -2.44 0.07
CA THR A 66 -11.17 -2.73 0.26
C THR A 66 -10.29 -2.00 -0.74
N VAL A 67 -10.70 -1.89 -2.01
CA VAL A 67 -9.96 -1.13 -3.04
C VAL A 67 -9.83 0.34 -2.66
N LYS A 68 -10.92 0.98 -2.19
CA LYS A 68 -10.88 2.37 -1.71
C LYS A 68 -9.98 2.51 -0.49
N PHE A 69 -10.02 1.54 0.42
CA PHE A 69 -9.14 1.48 1.59
C PHE A 69 -7.66 1.43 1.17
N ILE A 70 -7.28 0.49 0.29
CA ILE A 70 -5.91 0.36 -0.24
C ILE A 70 -5.44 1.68 -0.85
N ASN A 71 -6.26 2.30 -1.71
CA ASN A 71 -5.92 3.56 -2.35
C ASN A 71 -5.69 4.69 -1.31
N GLY A 72 -6.52 4.75 -0.28
CA GLY A 72 -6.38 5.73 0.81
C GLY A 72 -5.10 5.55 1.63
N ILE A 73 -4.76 4.30 1.97
CA ILE A 73 -3.54 3.94 2.69
C ILE A 73 -2.31 4.35 1.88
N LEU A 74 -2.21 3.87 0.64
CA LEU A 74 -1.05 4.08 -0.22
C LEU A 74 -0.85 5.56 -0.56
N GLY A 75 -1.93 6.30 -0.81
CA GLY A 75 -1.85 7.74 -1.02
C GLY A 75 -1.39 8.51 0.22
N SER A 76 -1.78 8.08 1.41
CA SER A 76 -1.33 8.72 2.68
C SER A 76 0.12 8.40 2.97
N PHE A 77 0.51 7.14 2.77
CA PHE A 77 1.88 6.67 2.88
C PHE A 77 2.82 7.45 1.95
N ALA A 78 2.52 7.53 0.66
CA ALA A 78 3.37 8.21 -0.31
C ALA A 78 3.56 9.69 0.05
N ARG A 79 2.50 10.39 0.48
CA ARG A 79 2.60 11.82 0.86
C ARG A 79 3.45 12.07 2.10
N GLN A 80 3.47 11.14 3.05
CA GLN A 80 4.14 11.34 4.35
C GLN A 80 5.56 10.80 4.38
N GLU A 81 5.81 9.66 3.73
CA GLU A 81 7.12 8.99 3.77
C GLU A 81 7.99 9.31 2.55
N CYS A 82 7.39 9.76 1.44
CA CYS A 82 8.09 10.13 0.21
C CYS A 82 7.53 11.45 -0.35
N PRO A 83 7.66 12.58 0.38
CA PRO A 83 7.26 13.87 -0.13
C PRO A 83 8.03 14.16 -1.42
N GLN A 84 7.30 14.25 -2.53
CA GLN A 84 7.86 14.67 -3.81
C GLN A 84 8.33 16.11 -3.65
N GLU A 85 9.59 16.39 -4.03
CA GLU A 85 10.05 17.76 -4.26
C GLU A 85 9.20 18.46 -5.32
#